data_AF-A0A353NMS5-F1
#
_entry.id   AF-A0A353NMS5-F1
#
_cell.length_a   1.000
_cell.length_b   1.000
_cell.length_c   1.000
_cell.angle_alpha   90.00
_cell.angle_beta   90.00
_cell.angle_gamma   90.00
#
_symmetry.space_group_name_H-M   'P 1'
#
loop_
_entity.id
_entity.type
_entity.pdbx_description
1 polymer ?
#
loop_
_entity_poly.entity_id
_entity_poly.type
_entity_poly.pdbx_seq_one_letter_code
_entity_poly.pdbx_strand_id
1 'polypeptide(L)' 'DFSIDKYKPGEIKYPALFKKSSVWSSGEKALLRLSAALFSSSSWKADLGNVFHSLDADNCKVAIQAIEIRYLGNGDVLL' A
#
# COMPACT_ATOMS: atom_id res chain seq x y z
N ASP A 1 5.14 1.93 32.79
CA ASP A 1 4.60 2.87 31.80
C ASP A 1 4.06 2.06 30.63
N PHE A 2 2.79 1.64 30.72
CA PHE A 2 2.13 0.86 29.67
C PHE A 2 1.51 1.88 28.71
N SER A 3 2.27 2.25 27.68
CA SER A 3 1.71 2.95 26.52
C SER A 3 0.64 2.06 25.93
N ILE A 4 -0.63 2.37 26.23
CA ILE A 4 -1.77 1.84 25.49
C ILE A 4 -1.54 2.32 24.05
N ASP A 5 -1.06 1.41 23.21
CA ASP A 5 -0.98 1.60 21.77
C ASP A 5 -2.30 2.23 21.33
N LYS A 6 -2.22 3.47 20.85
CA LYS A 6 -3.34 4.27 20.36
C LYS A 6 -3.94 3.54 19.16
N TYR A 7 -4.78 2.54 19.42
CA TYR A 7 -5.53 1.83 18.40
C TYR A 7 -6.43 2.87 17.72
N LYS A 8 -6.10 3.21 16.47
CA LYS A 8 -6.97 4.01 15.62
C LYS A 8 -7.90 3.04 14.88
N PRO A 9 -9.22 3.08 15.13
CA PRO A 9 -10.18 2.30 14.36
C PRO A 9 -9.98 2.56 12.87
N GLY A 10 -9.85 1.49 12.07
CA GLY A 10 -9.63 1.59 10.62
C GLY A 10 -8.17 1.62 10.17
N GLU A 11 -7.18 1.57 11.07
CA GLU A 11 -5.77 1.52 10.67
C GLU A 11 -5.39 0.16 10.05
N ILE A 12 -4.71 0.21 8.90
CA ILE A 12 -4.17 -0.98 8.25
C ILE A 12 -2.91 -1.42 9.01
N LYS A 13 -2.93 -2.63 9.59
CA LYS A 13 -1.82 -3.18 10.36
C LYS A 13 -0.72 -3.77 9.46
N TYR A 14 0.00 -2.90 8.75
CA TYR A 14 1.06 -3.30 7.81
C TYR A 14 2.12 -4.24 8.40
N PRO A 15 2.66 -4.04 9.62
CA PRO A 15 3.64 -4.98 10.19
C PRO A 15 3.12 -6.42 10.28
N ALA A 16 1.86 -6.59 10.70
CA ALA A 16 1.24 -7.91 10.79
C ALA A 16 0.97 -8.51 9.40
N LEU A 17 0.59 -7.67 8.43
CA LEU A 17 0.40 -8.09 7.03
C LEU A 17 1.72 -8.53 6.40
N PHE A 18 2.82 -7.79 6.59
CA PHE A 18 4.13 -8.18 6.09
C PHE A 18 4.63 -9.50 6.67
N LYS A 19 4.32 -9.78 7.95
CA LYS A 19 4.63 -11.08 8.56
C LYS A 19 3.82 -12.21 7.91
N LYS A 20 2.54 -11.99 7.61
CA LYS A 20 1.67 -12.97 6.95
C LYS A 20 1.99 -13.16 5.47
N SER A 21 2.47 -12.11 4.80
CA SER A 21 2.78 -12.16 3.38
C SER A 21 4.06 -12.94 3.07
N SER A 22 4.74 -13.54 4.05
CA SER A 22 5.98 -14.29 3.82
C SER A 22 5.84 -15.39 2.76
N VAL A 23 4.66 -16.03 2.73
CA VAL A 23 4.30 -17.11 1.79
C VAL A 23 3.69 -16.62 0.47
N TRP A 24 3.46 -15.31 0.32
CA TRP A 24 2.86 -14.74 -0.89
C TRP A 24 3.87 -14.68 -2.04
N SER A 25 3.33 -14.57 -3.26
CA SER A 25 4.12 -14.30 -4.46
C SER A 25 4.85 -12.95 -4.38
N SER A 26 5.86 -12.78 -5.23
CA SER A 26 6.59 -11.51 -5.37
C SER A 26 5.65 -10.36 -5.76
N GLY A 27 4.70 -10.60 -6.66
CA GLY A 27 3.73 -9.60 -7.10
C GLY A 27 2.78 -9.15 -5.98
N GLU A 28 2.21 -10.10 -5.23
CA GLU A 28 1.36 -9.77 -4.06
C GLU A 28 2.13 -8.99 -2.99
N LYS A 29 3.39 -9.36 -2.73
CA LYS A 29 4.27 -8.62 -1.83
C LYS A 29 4.57 -7.21 -2.34
N ALA A 30 4.72 -7.03 -3.66
CA ALA A 30 4.93 -5.73 -4.28
C ALA A 30 3.68 -4.84 -4.14
N LEU A 31 2.48 -5.39 -4.35
CA LEU A 31 1.22 -4.68 -4.12
C LEU A 31 1.03 -4.31 -2.64
N LEU A 32 1.38 -5.19 -1.71
CA LEU A 32 1.35 -4.88 -0.29
C LEU A 32 2.27 -3.71 0.05
N ARG A 33 3.51 -3.70 -0.48
CA ARG A 33 4.45 -2.58 -0.32
C ARG A 33 3.91 -1.28 -0.91
N LEU A 34 3.32 -1.35 -2.10
CA LEU A 34 2.70 -0.19 -2.73
C LEU A 34 1.59 0.39 -1.86
N SER A 35 0.67 -0.45 -1.38
CA SER A 35 -0.40 0.03 -0.50
C SER A 35 0.14 0.65 0.79
N ALA A 36 1.17 0.07 1.40
CA ALA A 36 1.83 0.62 2.59
C ALA A 36 2.40 2.02 2.32
N ALA A 37 3.02 2.22 1.16
CA ALA A 37 3.52 3.52 0.76
C ALA A 37 2.39 4.53 0.49
N LEU A 38 1.24 4.11 -0.04
CA LEU A 38 0.11 5.00 -0.32
C LEU A 38 -0.66 5.45 0.93
N PHE A 39 -0.86 4.55 1.89
CA PHE A 39 -1.69 4.78 3.08
C PHE A 39 -0.91 4.99 4.38
N SER A 40 0.40 4.76 4.37
CA SER A 40 1.29 4.92 5.54
C SER A 40 2.68 5.41 5.13
N SER A 41 2.72 6.41 4.25
CA SER A 41 3.93 6.96 3.62
C SER A 41 5.01 7.46 4.60
N SER A 42 4.61 7.88 5.81
CA SER A 42 5.55 8.27 6.88
C SER A 42 6.38 7.10 7.41
N SER A 43 5.89 5.88 7.25
CA SER A 43 6.46 4.66 7.83
C SER A 43 6.98 3.69 6.78
N TRP A 44 6.51 3.81 5.53
CA TRP A 44 6.84 2.88 4.46
C TRP A 44 7.08 3.63 3.15
N LYS A 45 8.23 3.35 2.52
CA LYS A 45 8.55 3.82 1.17
C LYS A 45 8.51 2.65 0.21
N ALA A 46 7.96 2.88 -0.98
CA ALA A 46 8.02 1.93 -2.08
C ALA A 46 8.78 2.56 -3.24
N ASP A 47 9.69 1.79 -3.84
CA ASP A 47 10.30 2.12 -5.12
C ASP A 47 9.35 1.65 -6.23
N LEU A 48 8.80 2.60 -7.00
CA LEU A 48 7.82 2.28 -8.04
C LEU A 48 8.43 1.39 -9.13
N GLY A 49 9.71 1.59 -9.49
CA GLY A 49 10.38 0.77 -10.48
C GLY A 49 10.43 -0.70 -10.06
N ASN A 50 10.82 -0.97 -8.82
CA ASN A 50 10.86 -2.32 -8.26
C ASN A 50 9.47 -2.93 -8.09
N VAL A 51 8.48 -2.12 -7.68
CA VAL A 51 7.09 -2.57 -7.58
C VAL A 51 6.62 -3.03 -8.95
N PHE A 52 6.65 -2.17 -9.97
CA PHE A 52 6.11 -2.48 -11.31
C PHE A 52 6.92 -3.55 -12.04
N HIS A 53 8.23 -3.66 -11.80
CA HIS A 53 9.04 -4.76 -12.34
C HIS A 53 8.61 -6.14 -11.80
N SER A 54 7.99 -6.19 -10.62
CA SER A 54 7.55 -7.43 -9.99
C SER A 54 6.12 -7.84 -10.34
N LEU A 55 5.40 -7.04 -11.14
CA LEU A 55 3.99 -7.25 -11.47
C LEU A 55 3.83 -7.76 -12.91
N ASP A 56 2.87 -8.66 -13.09
CA ASP A 56 2.31 -8.95 -14.40
C ASP A 56 1.38 -7.82 -14.88
N ALA A 57 0.91 -7.93 -16.13
CA ALA A 57 0.11 -6.90 -16.77
C ALA A 57 -1.20 -6.59 -16.03
N ASP A 58 -1.84 -7.57 -15.40
CA ASP A 58 -3.10 -7.35 -14.71
C ASP A 58 -2.87 -6.71 -13.34
N ASN A 59 -1.85 -7.16 -12.62
CA ASN A 59 -1.44 -6.53 -11.36
C ASN A 59 -0.92 -5.10 -11.57
N CYS A 60 -0.26 -4.80 -12.70
CA CYS A 60 0.09 -3.43 -13.07
C CYS A 60 -1.14 -2.52 -13.19
N LYS A 61 -2.22 -2.99 -13.82
CA LYS A 61 -3.48 -2.22 -13.94
C LYS A 61 -4.08 -1.93 -12.56
N VAL A 62 -4.12 -2.94 -11.68
CA VAL A 62 -4.61 -2.78 -10.30
C VAL A 62 -3.76 -1.77 -9.53
N ALA A 63 -2.43 -1.84 -9.67
CA ALA A 63 -1.53 -0.88 -9.03
C ALA A 63 -1.78 0.56 -9.51
N ILE A 64 -1.96 0.77 -10.82
CA ILE A 64 -2.28 2.08 -11.39
C ILE A 64 -3.62 2.59 -10.86
N GLN A 65 -4.68 1.77 -10.88
CA GLN A 65 -6.00 2.14 -10.36
C GLN A 65 -5.94 2.55 -8.88
N ALA A 66 -5.16 1.85 -8.06
CA ALA A 66 -5.00 2.22 -6.65
C ALA A 66 -4.32 3.59 -6.47
N ILE A 67 -3.32 3.90 -7.32
CA ILE A 67 -2.66 5.21 -7.34
C ILE A 67 -3.65 6.30 -7.80
N GLU A 68 -4.40 6.04 -8.88
CA GLU A 68 -5.43 6.95 -9.38
C GLU A 68 -6.48 7.26 -8.31
N ILE A 69 -7.02 6.24 -7.63
CA ILE A 69 -7.99 6.44 -6.54
C ILE A 69 -7.39 7.31 -5.44
N ARG A 70 -6.11 7.08 -5.08
CA ARG A 70 -5.46 7.82 -4.00
C ARG A 70 -5.22 9.29 -4.32
N TYR A 71 -4.87 9.61 -5.56
CA TYR A 71 -4.41 10.96 -5.95
C TYR A 71 -5.44 11.73 -6.79
N LEU A 72 -6.30 11.06 -7.53
CA LEU A 72 -7.32 11.64 -8.41
C LEU A 72 -8.75 11.41 -7.89
N GLY A 73 -8.97 10.38 -7.08
CA GLY A 73 -10.28 10.08 -6.47
C GLY A 73 -10.77 11.10 -5.44
N ASN A 74 -9.96 12.12 -5.12
CA ASN A 74 -10.35 13.28 -4.31
C ASN A 74 -10.63 14.55 -5.16
N GLY A 75 -10.83 14.38 -6.47
CA GLY A 75 -11.01 15.47 -7.45
C GLY A 75 -12.38 16.16 -7.48
N ASP A 76 -13.26 15.92 -6.49
CA ASP A 76 -14.36 16.85 -6.22
C ASP A 76 -13.87 17.90 -5.21
N VAL A 77 -13.12 18.88 -5.68
CA VAL A 77 -13.26 20.33 -5.40
C VAL A 77 -12.42 21.10 -6.44
N LEU A 78 -13.16 21.63 -7.43
CA LEU A 78 -12.98 22.87 -8.20
C LEU A 78 -12.03 22.95 -9.41
N LEU A 79 -12.69 23.17 -10.55
CA LEU A 79 -12.39 24.18 -11.59
C LEU A 79 -11.68 25.44 -11.05
#